data_AF-A0A9D9TBJ4-F1
#
_entry.id   AF-A0A9D9TBJ4-F1
#
_cell.length_a   1.000
_cell.length_b   1.000
_cell.length_c   1.000
_cell.angle_alpha   90.00
_cell.angle_beta   90.00
_cell.angle_gamma   90.00
#
_symmetry.space_group_name_H-M   'P 1'
#
loop_
_entity.id
_entity.type
_entity.pdbx_description
1 polymer ?
#
loop_
_entity_poly.entity_id
_entity_poly.type
_entity_poly.pdbx_seq_one_letter_code
_entity_poly.pdbx_strand_id
1 'polypeptide(L)'
;MNGKQLKNSILQWAIQGKLVPQDPNDEPASMLLERIRVEKEKLIKEKKIKKDKNESIIYRGEDNSYYEKFLATGEVKCIDEEIPFEIPQGWEWERIGNVFFVTKLAGFEYTKFFTKEALSASNPIPIVRAQNVRMGFFEENKNEAISEMLSNQLERSALNKKCLLMTFIGAGIGDTCIFPAERKNHLAPNVAKIEPLDDSISLDYAVFALMSPCGQRGVNAIKKSTAQPSLSMETIRKLLIPIPPLKEQKCISLKLSEALPLVEKYSKVQEEQNQLNVEIQYLLKKSILQEAIQGKLVPQIAEEGTAQELLEQIKTEKEKLVKDGKLKKSALTDSVIFKGDDNKYFEKNGNTEMNITDEIPFEIPDSWSWVRLNDICSYIQRGKSPKYSLIKKYPVVAQKCNQWSGFSIDKAQFIDPDTLSSYGEERILQDGDLMWNSTGLGTLGRMAIYCSTLNPYELAV
;
A
#
# COMPACT_ATOMS: atom_id res chain seq x y z
N MET A 1 7.10 11.41 13.02
CA MET A 1 7.65 11.43 11.64
C MET A 1 7.71 10.01 11.13
N ASN A 2 7.14 9.71 9.96
CA ASN A 2 7.22 8.38 9.36
C ASN A 2 8.56 8.17 8.62
N GLY A 3 8.87 6.92 8.29
CA GLY A 3 10.16 6.58 7.66
C GLY A 3 10.43 7.31 6.34
N LYS A 4 9.41 7.51 5.50
CA LYS A 4 9.51 8.30 4.27
C LYS A 4 9.85 9.77 4.54
N GLN A 5 9.20 10.39 5.53
CA GLN A 5 9.49 11.77 5.95
C GLN A 5 10.91 11.90 6.51
N LEU A 6 11.39 10.91 7.28
CA LEU A 6 12.75 10.87 7.80
C LEU A 6 13.78 10.79 6.67
N LYS A 7 13.59 9.88 5.71
CA LYS A 7 14.45 9.74 4.53
C LYS A 7 14.57 11.07 3.77
N ASN A 8 13.43 11.71 3.50
CA ASN A 8 13.40 12.99 2.79
C ASN A 8 14.10 14.10 3.58
N SER A 9 13.96 14.13 4.90
CA SER A 9 14.62 15.13 5.76
C SER A 9 16.13 14.97 5.77
N ILE A 10 16.63 13.73 5.91
CA ILE A 10 18.07 13.43 5.88
C ILE A 10 18.67 13.79 4.51
N LEU A 11 18.03 13.41 3.42
CA LEU A 11 18.47 13.79 2.07
C LEU A 11 18.47 15.31 1.88
N GLN A 12 17.44 16.00 2.40
CA GLN A 12 17.36 17.46 2.32
C GLN A 12 18.44 18.15 3.16
N TRP A 13 18.78 17.65 4.34
CA TRP A 13 19.87 18.19 5.16
C TRP A 13 21.24 17.95 4.52
N ALA A 14 21.42 16.82 3.86
CA ALA A 14 22.64 16.51 3.11
C ALA A 14 22.92 17.55 2.04
N ILE A 15 21.94 17.86 1.19
CA ILE A 15 22.11 18.85 0.10
C ILE A 15 22.11 20.30 0.57
N GLN A 16 21.81 20.56 1.85
CA GLN A 16 21.92 21.88 2.47
C GLN A 16 23.27 22.09 3.18
N GLY A 17 24.18 21.11 3.11
CA GLY A 17 25.47 21.16 3.81
C GLY A 17 25.34 21.10 5.33
N LYS A 18 24.27 20.47 5.83
CA LYS A 18 23.96 20.33 7.27
C LYS A 18 24.26 18.94 7.83
N LEU A 19 24.61 17.98 6.98
CA LEU A 19 24.83 16.58 7.39
C LEU A 19 26.26 16.33 7.87
N VAL A 20 27.24 17.07 7.37
CA VAL A 20 28.66 16.94 7.71
C VAL A 20 29.25 18.32 8.04
N PRO A 21 30.29 18.40 8.88
CA PRO A 21 31.03 19.65 9.10
C PRO A 21 31.72 20.12 7.81
N GLN A 22 31.75 21.43 7.59
CA GLN A 22 32.43 22.07 6.45
C GLN A 22 33.89 22.37 6.83
N ASP A 23 34.82 22.11 5.91
CA ASP A 23 36.24 22.48 6.04
C ASP A 23 36.55 23.69 5.14
N PRO A 24 36.88 24.87 5.69
CA PRO A 24 37.20 26.05 4.90
C PRO A 24 38.49 25.90 4.07
N ASN A 25 39.32 24.89 4.35
CA ASN A 25 40.54 24.61 3.59
C ASN A 25 40.30 23.68 2.39
N ASP A 26 39.08 23.16 2.23
CA ASP A 26 38.76 22.35 1.08
C ASP A 26 38.72 23.18 -0.20
N GLU A 27 39.15 22.56 -1.30
CA GLU A 27 39.06 23.18 -2.61
C GLU A 27 37.59 23.49 -2.92
N PRO A 28 37.23 24.76 -3.21
CA PRO A 28 35.85 25.15 -3.42
C PRO A 28 35.29 24.48 -4.69
N ALA A 29 33.97 24.28 -4.71
CA ALA A 29 33.26 23.66 -5.82
C ALA A 29 33.47 24.40 -7.15
N SER A 30 33.70 25.71 -7.12
CA SER A 30 34.01 26.51 -8.31
C SER A 30 35.24 25.99 -9.08
N MET A 31 36.28 25.52 -8.39
CA MET A 31 37.47 24.94 -9.02
C MET A 31 37.17 23.59 -9.68
N LEU A 32 36.32 22.78 -9.05
CA LEU A 32 35.84 21.52 -9.63
C LEU A 32 35.00 21.79 -10.90
N LEU A 33 34.08 22.75 -10.85
CA LEU A 33 33.26 23.15 -11.98
C LEU A 33 34.10 23.68 -13.14
N GLU A 34 35.17 24.41 -12.86
CA GLU A 34 36.07 24.89 -13.90
C GLU A 34 36.80 23.74 -14.61
N ARG A 35 37.27 22.72 -13.88
CA ARG A 35 37.85 21.50 -14.49
C ARG A 35 36.84 20.80 -15.39
N ILE A 36 35.60 20.64 -14.92
CA ILE A 36 34.50 20.04 -15.68
C ILE A 36 34.25 20.80 -16.98
N ARG A 37 34.27 22.15 -16.95
CA ARG A 37 34.10 22.98 -18.16
C ARG A 37 35.23 22.76 -19.16
N VAL A 38 36.48 22.72 -18.70
CA VAL A 38 37.64 22.46 -19.57
C VAL A 38 37.53 21.07 -20.23
N GLU A 39 37.19 20.03 -19.47
CA GLU A 39 37.03 18.69 -20.02
C GLU A 39 35.83 18.63 -20.99
N LYS A 40 34.71 19.29 -20.68
CA LYS A 40 33.55 19.42 -21.57
C LYS A 40 33.94 20.06 -22.90
N GLU A 41 34.70 21.16 -22.89
CA GLU A 41 35.20 21.79 -24.11
C GLU A 41 36.09 20.86 -24.93
N LYS A 42 36.95 20.10 -24.27
CA LYS A 42 37.81 19.10 -24.92
C LYS A 42 36.97 18.00 -25.59
N LEU A 43 35.96 17.46 -24.90
CA LEU A 43 35.02 16.49 -25.48
C LEU A 43 34.24 17.03 -26.67
N ILE A 44 33.89 18.33 -26.67
CA ILE A 44 33.26 19.01 -27.82
C ILE A 44 34.25 19.13 -29.00
N LYS A 45 35.50 19.54 -28.74
CA LYS A 45 36.56 19.65 -29.76
C LYS A 45 36.84 18.28 -30.41
N GLU A 46 36.82 17.21 -29.61
CA GLU A 46 36.95 15.82 -30.05
C GLU A 46 35.70 15.26 -30.74
N LYS A 47 34.61 16.04 -30.84
CA LYS A 47 33.30 15.64 -31.42
C LYS A 47 32.64 14.45 -30.71
N LYS A 48 33.05 14.13 -29.48
CA LYS A 48 32.41 13.09 -28.65
C LYS A 48 31.05 13.52 -28.14
N ILE A 49 30.89 14.81 -27.87
CA ILE A 49 29.61 15.44 -27.50
C ILE A 49 29.33 16.65 -28.39
N LYS A 50 28.06 17.01 -28.53
CA LYS A 50 27.65 18.23 -29.24
C LYS A 50 27.72 19.42 -28.29
N LYS A 51 28.07 20.60 -28.81
CA LYS A 51 28.00 21.85 -28.07
C LYS A 51 26.55 22.12 -27.64
N ASP A 52 26.37 22.44 -26.36
CA ASP A 52 25.07 22.86 -25.83
C ASP A 52 24.78 24.30 -26.29
N LYS A 53 23.55 24.55 -26.72
CA LYS A 53 23.11 25.89 -27.14
C LYS A 53 22.81 26.79 -25.94
N ASN A 54 22.50 26.18 -24.79
CA ASN A 54 22.08 26.87 -23.57
C ASN A 54 23.12 26.72 -22.45
N GLU A 55 24.39 26.60 -22.81
CA GLU A 55 25.47 26.54 -21.83
C GLU A 55 25.50 27.82 -20.99
N SER A 56 25.56 27.66 -19.68
CA SER A 56 25.43 28.75 -18.72
C SER A 56 26.37 28.58 -17.54
N ILE A 57 26.59 29.65 -16.79
CA ILE A 57 27.30 29.66 -15.52
C ILE A 57 26.40 30.31 -14.47
N ILE A 58 26.18 29.62 -13.36
CA ILE A 58 25.53 30.18 -12.18
C ILE A 58 26.61 30.76 -11.26
N TYR A 59 26.37 31.94 -10.72
CA TYR A 59 27.26 32.60 -9.76
C TYR A 59 26.47 33.53 -8.83
N ARG A 60 27.08 33.90 -7.71
CA ARG A 60 26.52 34.85 -6.74
C ARG A 60 27.05 36.27 -6.99
N GLY A 61 26.17 37.25 -7.10
CA GLY A 61 26.51 38.66 -7.27
C GLY A 61 26.93 39.35 -5.98
N GLU A 62 27.42 40.60 -6.09
CA GLU A 62 27.79 41.44 -4.94
C GLU A 62 26.59 41.81 -4.05
N ASP A 63 25.38 41.77 -4.62
CA ASP A 63 24.10 41.99 -3.93
C ASP A 63 23.56 40.73 -3.25
N ASN A 64 24.34 39.64 -3.23
CA ASN A 64 24.00 38.31 -2.71
C ASN A 64 22.91 37.54 -3.47
N SER A 65 22.43 38.05 -4.61
CA SER A 65 21.51 37.35 -5.51
C SER A 65 22.24 36.34 -6.42
N TYR A 66 21.51 35.32 -6.88
CA TYR A 66 22.01 34.32 -7.81
C TYR A 66 21.68 34.70 -9.25
N TYR A 67 22.71 34.65 -10.10
CA TYR A 67 22.62 34.96 -11.52
C TYR A 67 23.05 33.77 -12.36
N GLU A 68 22.39 33.59 -13.50
CA GLU A 68 22.77 32.64 -14.54
C GLU A 68 23.16 33.41 -15.81
N LYS A 69 24.41 33.25 -16.24
CA LYS A 69 24.95 33.85 -17.47
C LYS A 69 25.04 32.83 -18.58
N PHE A 70 24.33 33.05 -19.68
CA PHE A 70 24.37 32.21 -20.87
C PHE A 70 25.60 32.55 -21.72
N LEU A 71 26.46 31.55 -21.96
CA LEU A 71 27.75 31.77 -22.63
C LEU A 71 27.60 32.11 -24.12
N ALA A 72 26.56 31.60 -24.77
CA ALA A 72 26.34 31.82 -26.20
C ALA A 72 25.83 33.23 -26.52
N THR A 73 24.94 33.78 -25.68
CA THR A 73 24.29 35.09 -25.90
C THR A 73 24.90 36.20 -25.06
N GLY A 74 25.58 35.86 -23.97
CA GLY A 74 26.04 36.80 -22.95
C GLY A 74 24.93 37.30 -22.02
N GLU A 75 23.69 36.82 -22.21
CA GLU A 75 22.53 37.20 -21.38
C GLU A 75 22.75 36.77 -19.92
N VAL A 76 22.43 37.67 -18.99
CA VAL A 76 22.49 37.42 -17.55
C VAL A 76 21.09 37.54 -16.99
N LYS A 77 20.62 36.48 -16.31
CA LYS A 77 19.29 36.39 -15.71
C LYS A 77 19.42 36.18 -14.21
N CYS A 78 18.68 36.95 -13.40
CA CYS A 78 18.51 36.63 -11.97
C CYS A 78 17.64 35.37 -11.83
N ILE A 79 18.08 34.42 -11.01
CA ILE A 79 17.43 33.11 -10.81
C ILE A 79 17.02 32.85 -9.36
N ASP A 80 16.96 33.87 -8.51
CA ASP A 80 16.60 33.73 -7.09
C ASP A 80 15.28 32.96 -6.88
N GLU A 81 14.30 33.15 -7.76
CA GLU A 81 13.02 32.43 -7.70
C GLU A 81 13.15 30.92 -7.94
N GLU A 82 14.21 30.49 -8.65
CA GLU A 82 14.53 29.09 -8.90
C GLU A 82 15.36 28.49 -7.75
N ILE A 83 16.09 29.32 -6.99
CA ILE A 83 16.97 28.88 -5.91
C ILE A 83 16.15 28.40 -4.71
N PRO A 84 16.31 27.13 -4.30
CA PRO A 84 15.44 26.52 -3.32
C PRO A 84 15.77 26.89 -1.86
N PHE A 85 17.03 27.22 -1.60
CA PHE A 85 17.59 27.55 -0.29
C PHE A 85 19.03 28.06 -0.45
N GLU A 86 19.55 28.71 0.59
CA GLU A 86 20.95 29.12 0.68
C GLU A 86 21.89 27.92 0.88
N ILE A 87 22.98 27.91 0.13
CA ILE A 87 24.06 26.92 0.24
C ILE A 87 25.24 27.47 1.05
N PRO A 88 26.07 26.61 1.66
CA PRO A 88 27.22 27.05 2.41
C PRO A 88 28.33 27.68 1.56
N GLN A 89 29.27 28.35 2.23
CA GLN A 89 30.46 28.88 1.55
C GLN A 89 31.28 27.76 0.93
N GLY A 90 31.77 27.97 -0.30
CA GLY A 90 32.55 26.99 -1.05
C GLY A 90 31.68 26.00 -1.84
N TRP A 91 30.36 26.02 -1.68
CA TRP A 91 29.42 25.31 -2.55
C TRP A 91 28.98 26.21 -3.71
N GLU A 92 28.57 25.58 -4.80
CA GLU A 92 28.02 26.28 -5.97
C GLU A 92 26.72 25.63 -6.43
N TRP A 93 25.77 26.43 -6.90
CA TRP A 93 24.63 25.91 -7.66
C TRP A 93 25.05 25.67 -9.10
N GLU A 94 24.60 24.58 -9.71
CA GLU A 94 24.87 24.30 -11.11
C GLU A 94 23.69 23.58 -11.79
N ARG A 95 23.62 23.64 -13.12
CA ARG A 95 22.67 22.88 -13.93
C ARG A 95 23.23 21.48 -14.24
N ILE A 96 22.37 20.46 -14.18
CA ILE A 96 22.76 19.07 -14.51
C ILE A 96 23.46 18.97 -15.87
N GLY A 97 23.02 19.73 -16.88
CA GLY A 97 23.63 19.71 -18.22
C GLY A 97 25.04 20.28 -18.31
N ASN A 98 25.48 21.05 -17.30
CA ASN A 98 26.83 21.59 -17.23
C ASN A 98 27.81 20.62 -16.54
N VAL A 99 27.29 19.67 -15.74
CA VAL A 99 28.08 18.65 -15.03
C VAL A 99 28.02 17.28 -15.71
N PHE A 100 26.91 16.97 -16.38
CA PHE A 100 26.64 15.66 -16.96
C PHE A 100 26.24 15.76 -18.44
N PHE A 101 26.72 14.81 -19.24
CA PHE A 101 26.20 14.55 -20.57
C PHE A 101 24.88 13.75 -20.48
N VAL A 102 23.78 14.43 -20.75
CA VAL A 102 22.43 13.84 -20.75
C VAL A 102 22.01 13.41 -22.14
N THR A 103 21.73 12.12 -22.32
CA THR A 103 21.31 11.54 -23.60
C THR A 103 20.27 10.43 -23.40
N LYS A 104 19.68 9.95 -24.51
CA LYS A 104 18.76 8.81 -24.55
C LYS A 104 18.94 8.02 -25.84
N LEU A 105 18.42 6.79 -25.88
CA LEU A 105 18.29 6.01 -27.10
C LEU A 105 17.41 6.77 -28.11
N ALA A 106 17.81 6.84 -29.37
CA ALA A 106 16.96 7.43 -30.40
C ALA A 106 15.79 6.51 -30.72
N GLY A 107 14.58 7.06 -30.84
CA GLY A 107 13.37 6.26 -31.09
C GLY A 107 13.44 5.40 -32.36
N PHE A 108 14.11 5.88 -33.41
CA PHE A 108 14.32 5.11 -34.65
C PHE A 108 15.19 3.87 -34.45
N GLU A 109 16.29 3.99 -33.67
CA GLU A 109 17.17 2.86 -33.36
C GLU A 109 16.39 1.79 -32.57
N TYR A 110 15.55 2.21 -31.61
CA TYR A 110 14.69 1.27 -30.90
C TYR A 110 13.77 0.48 -31.84
N THR A 111 12.95 1.18 -32.63
CA THR A 111 11.95 0.55 -33.50
C THR A 111 12.58 -0.38 -34.53
N LYS A 112 13.79 -0.07 -34.99
CA LYS A 112 14.52 -0.88 -35.98
C LYS A 112 15.13 -2.15 -35.37
N PHE A 113 15.68 -2.06 -34.15
CA PHE A 113 16.58 -3.09 -33.62
C PHE A 113 15.99 -3.91 -32.46
N PHE A 114 15.04 -3.36 -31.70
CA PHE A 114 14.45 -4.01 -30.53
C PHE A 114 13.09 -4.64 -30.88
N THR A 115 13.07 -5.55 -31.85
CA THR A 115 11.88 -6.32 -32.21
C THR A 115 11.67 -7.49 -31.24
N LYS A 116 10.50 -8.14 -31.27
CA LYS A 116 10.21 -9.29 -30.39
C LYS A 116 11.18 -10.46 -30.64
N GLU A 117 11.64 -10.62 -31.87
CA GLU A 117 12.54 -11.69 -32.28
C GLU A 117 13.99 -11.41 -31.84
N ALA A 118 14.37 -10.14 -31.71
CA ALA A 118 15.69 -9.72 -31.27
C ALA A 118 15.87 -9.81 -29.74
N LEU A 119 14.77 -9.84 -28.99
CA LEU A 119 14.75 -9.85 -27.53
C LEU A 119 14.51 -11.26 -27.00
N SER A 120 15.46 -11.77 -26.21
CA SER A 120 15.36 -13.06 -25.55
C SER A 120 16.08 -13.03 -24.21
N ALA A 121 15.57 -13.74 -23.20
CA ALA A 121 16.27 -13.94 -21.94
C ALA A 121 17.56 -14.76 -22.09
N SER A 122 17.68 -15.56 -23.16
CA SER A 122 18.87 -16.39 -23.44
C SER A 122 20.04 -15.60 -24.04
N ASN A 123 19.82 -14.35 -24.44
CA ASN A 123 20.85 -13.51 -25.01
C ASN A 123 21.79 -12.95 -23.92
N PRO A 124 23.05 -12.63 -24.25
CA PRO A 124 24.05 -12.25 -23.25
C PRO A 124 23.96 -10.81 -22.73
N ILE A 125 23.37 -9.88 -23.50
CA ILE A 125 23.44 -8.43 -23.22
C ILE A 125 22.06 -7.89 -22.82
N PRO A 126 21.79 -7.63 -21.53
CA PRO A 126 20.47 -7.19 -21.11
C PRO A 126 20.14 -5.76 -21.54
N ILE A 127 18.85 -5.48 -21.61
CA ILE A 127 18.34 -4.14 -21.93
C ILE A 127 17.78 -3.46 -20.67
N VAL A 128 17.94 -2.15 -20.57
CA VAL A 128 17.51 -1.36 -19.43
C VAL A 128 16.29 -0.53 -19.79
N ARG A 129 15.13 -0.91 -19.26
CA ARG A 129 13.85 -0.20 -19.42
C ARG A 129 13.52 0.64 -18.17
N ALA A 130 12.47 1.44 -18.26
CA ALA A 130 12.02 2.28 -17.14
C ALA A 130 11.72 1.48 -15.86
N GLN A 131 11.28 0.22 -15.97
CA GLN A 131 11.03 -0.65 -14.81
C GLN A 131 12.32 -1.05 -14.05
N ASN A 132 13.48 -0.96 -14.70
CA ASN A 132 14.77 -1.30 -14.13
C ASN A 132 15.38 -0.14 -13.33
N VAL A 133 14.80 1.06 -13.44
CA VAL A 133 15.28 2.26 -12.77
C VAL A 133 14.27 2.59 -11.67
N ARG A 134 14.63 2.28 -10.42
CA ARG A 134 13.88 2.62 -9.21
C ARG A 134 14.61 3.71 -8.46
N MET A 135 13.90 4.51 -7.67
CA MET A 135 14.51 5.61 -6.92
C MET A 135 15.63 5.12 -5.98
N GLY A 136 16.88 5.38 -6.35
CA GLY A 136 18.09 4.97 -5.65
C GLY A 136 18.54 3.52 -5.89
N PHE A 137 17.83 2.75 -6.72
CA PHE A 137 18.09 1.31 -6.90
C PHE A 137 17.96 0.90 -8.37
N PHE A 138 18.98 0.20 -8.87
CA PHE A 138 18.97 -0.40 -10.19
C PHE A 138 18.50 -1.86 -10.09
N GLU A 139 17.39 -2.17 -10.75
CA GLU A 139 16.83 -3.51 -10.80
C GLU A 139 17.23 -4.19 -12.12
N GLU A 140 18.06 -5.23 -12.04
CA GLU A 140 18.54 -5.92 -13.24
C GLU A 140 17.40 -6.48 -14.11
N ASN A 141 17.52 -6.34 -15.44
CA ASN A 141 16.62 -7.02 -16.37
C ASN A 141 17.06 -8.46 -16.58
N LYS A 142 16.19 -9.40 -16.21
CA LYS A 142 16.43 -10.85 -16.35
C LYS A 142 15.66 -11.48 -17.52
N ASN A 143 14.78 -10.72 -18.16
CA ASN A 143 13.80 -11.25 -19.11
C ASN A 143 14.08 -10.83 -20.55
N GLU A 144 14.74 -9.70 -20.77
CA GLU A 144 14.99 -9.16 -22.09
C GLU A 144 16.47 -8.82 -22.28
N ALA A 145 17.10 -9.48 -23.24
CA ALA A 145 18.46 -9.25 -23.66
C ALA A 145 18.58 -9.33 -25.19
N ILE A 146 19.64 -8.71 -25.73
CA ILE A 146 20.00 -8.69 -27.14
C ILE A 146 21.29 -9.47 -27.40
N SER A 147 21.45 -9.97 -28.63
CA SER A 147 22.65 -10.70 -29.03
C SER A 147 23.89 -9.79 -29.06
N GLU A 148 25.08 -10.39 -28.94
CA GLU A 148 26.36 -9.67 -29.06
C GLU A 148 26.48 -8.96 -30.42
N MET A 149 26.02 -9.61 -31.48
CA MET A 149 26.00 -9.04 -32.83
C MET A 149 25.20 -7.73 -32.88
N LEU A 150 24.03 -7.69 -32.24
CA LEU A 150 23.19 -6.49 -32.20
C LEU A 150 23.77 -5.41 -31.28
N SER A 151 24.30 -5.82 -30.13
CA SER A 151 25.02 -4.98 -29.17
C SER A 151 26.16 -4.19 -29.85
N ASN A 152 26.91 -4.83 -30.76
CA ASN A 152 27.99 -4.20 -31.53
C ASN A 152 27.52 -3.16 -32.56
N GLN A 153 26.24 -3.18 -32.94
CA GLN A 153 25.65 -2.18 -33.85
C GLN A 153 25.09 -0.95 -33.10
N LEU A 154 25.01 -0.99 -31.77
CA LEU A 154 24.24 -0.06 -30.96
C LEU A 154 25.11 0.78 -30.00
N GLU A 155 26.23 1.32 -30.47
CA GLU A 155 27.20 2.06 -29.64
C GLU A 155 26.56 3.20 -28.82
N ARG A 156 25.59 3.90 -29.39
CA ARG A 156 24.96 5.07 -28.77
C ARG A 156 24.15 4.73 -27.51
N SER A 157 23.53 3.56 -27.47
CA SER A 157 22.73 3.11 -26.33
C SER A 157 23.49 2.22 -25.37
N ALA A 158 24.75 1.92 -25.67
CA ALA A 158 25.58 1.10 -24.80
C ALA A 158 25.75 1.75 -23.42
N LEU A 159 25.58 0.91 -22.40
CA LEU A 159 25.85 1.18 -20.99
C LEU A 159 27.02 0.28 -20.59
N ASN A 160 28.22 0.86 -20.60
CA ASN A 160 29.49 0.17 -20.34
C ASN A 160 30.30 0.80 -19.19
N LYS A 161 29.81 1.90 -18.61
CA LYS A 161 30.45 2.64 -17.52
C LYS A 161 29.42 3.01 -16.47
N LYS A 162 29.89 3.18 -15.22
CA LYS A 162 29.07 3.67 -14.12
C LYS A 162 28.52 5.05 -14.50
N CYS A 163 27.21 5.21 -14.47
CA CYS A 163 26.53 6.46 -14.80
C CYS A 163 25.20 6.54 -14.07
N LEU A 164 24.52 7.68 -14.14
CA LEU A 164 23.16 7.82 -13.63
C LEU A 164 22.15 7.47 -14.72
N LEU A 165 21.07 6.84 -14.31
CA LEU A 165 19.90 6.59 -15.13
C LEU A 165 18.71 7.33 -14.54
N MET A 166 17.90 7.95 -15.38
CA MET A 166 16.67 8.61 -14.97
C MET A 166 15.52 8.23 -15.89
N THR A 167 14.39 7.80 -15.34
CA THR A 167 13.18 7.60 -16.12
C THR A 167 12.60 8.95 -16.54
N PHE A 168 12.24 9.10 -17.81
CA PHE A 168 11.70 10.37 -18.30
C PHE A 168 10.23 10.27 -18.76
N ILE A 169 9.67 9.06 -18.84
CA ILE A 169 8.26 8.77 -19.15
C ILE A 169 7.81 7.57 -18.32
N GLY A 170 6.54 7.54 -17.92
CA GLY A 170 5.88 6.40 -17.25
C GLY A 170 5.65 6.63 -15.76
N ALA A 171 5.14 5.59 -15.07
CA ALA A 171 4.76 5.68 -13.65
C ALA A 171 5.92 6.09 -12.73
N GLY A 172 7.15 5.66 -13.08
CA GLY A 172 8.36 5.99 -12.33
C GLY A 172 9.02 7.30 -12.72
N ILE A 173 8.43 8.18 -13.54
CA ILE A 173 9.08 9.40 -14.07
C ILE A 173 9.88 10.18 -13.01
N GLY A 174 11.15 10.43 -13.28
CA GLY A 174 12.12 11.08 -12.38
C GLY A 174 12.80 10.15 -11.38
N ASP A 175 12.42 8.86 -11.33
CA ASP A 175 13.19 7.85 -10.62
C ASP A 175 14.61 7.82 -11.17
N THR A 176 15.57 7.93 -10.27
CA THR A 176 16.99 8.04 -10.60
C THR A 176 17.77 6.99 -9.84
N CYS A 177 18.68 6.28 -10.51
CA CYS A 177 19.58 5.33 -9.88
C CYS A 177 20.98 5.38 -10.50
N ILE A 178 21.94 4.75 -9.84
CA ILE A 178 23.25 4.46 -10.40
C ILE A 178 23.15 3.17 -11.20
N PHE A 179 23.61 3.19 -12.45
CA PHE A 179 23.92 1.98 -13.20
C PHE A 179 25.30 1.46 -12.76
N PRO A 180 25.42 0.23 -12.23
CA PRO A 180 26.66 -0.26 -11.62
C PRO A 180 27.72 -0.66 -12.64
N ALA A 181 27.34 -0.90 -13.90
CA ALA A 181 28.24 -1.32 -14.98
C ALA A 181 29.01 -2.63 -14.74
N GLU A 182 28.42 -3.57 -13.99
CA GLU A 182 28.98 -4.92 -13.79
C GLU A 182 29.06 -5.75 -15.08
N ARG A 183 28.16 -5.48 -16.03
CA ARG A 183 28.17 -6.04 -17.39
C ARG A 183 27.65 -5.02 -18.40
N LYS A 184 28.00 -5.22 -19.66
CA LYS A 184 27.50 -4.41 -20.78
C LYS A 184 25.98 -4.57 -20.86
N ASN A 185 25.28 -3.43 -20.92
CA ASN A 185 23.84 -3.37 -21.11
C ASN A 185 23.52 -2.37 -22.24
N HIS A 186 22.28 -2.37 -22.72
CA HIS A 186 21.80 -1.31 -23.61
C HIS A 186 20.58 -0.59 -23.05
N LEU A 187 20.61 0.73 -23.15
CA LEU A 187 19.48 1.60 -22.83
C LEU A 187 18.31 1.29 -23.76
N ALA A 188 17.13 1.08 -23.20
CA ALA A 188 15.87 0.97 -23.92
C ALA A 188 15.07 2.30 -23.77
N PRO A 189 13.88 2.43 -24.39
CA PRO A 189 13.09 3.65 -24.33
C PRO A 189 12.71 4.05 -22.90
N ASN A 190 12.37 5.34 -22.75
CA ASN A 190 11.88 5.96 -21.51
C ASN A 190 12.91 6.09 -20.38
N VAL A 191 14.17 5.73 -20.63
CA VAL A 191 15.29 5.96 -19.71
C VAL A 191 16.32 6.90 -20.34
N ALA A 192 16.75 7.90 -19.59
CA ALA A 192 17.82 8.82 -19.92
C ALA A 192 19.12 8.31 -19.27
N LYS A 193 20.21 8.41 -20.03
CA LYS A 193 21.57 8.23 -19.53
C LYS A 193 22.15 9.59 -19.17
N ILE A 194 22.67 9.72 -17.95
CA ILE A 194 23.27 10.92 -17.40
C ILE A 194 24.71 10.54 -17.00
N GLU A 195 25.65 10.83 -17.90
CA GLU A 195 27.05 10.42 -17.77
C GLU A 195 27.90 11.60 -17.29
N PRO A 196 28.80 11.44 -16.30
CA PRO A 196 29.63 12.54 -15.82
C PRO A 196 30.54 13.06 -16.93
N LEU A 197 30.68 14.39 -17.04
CA LEU A 197 31.62 14.99 -18.00
C LEU A 197 33.08 14.87 -17.54
N ASP A 198 33.29 14.77 -16.23
CA ASP A 198 34.58 14.56 -15.58
C ASP A 198 34.41 13.56 -14.44
N ASP A 199 35.34 12.62 -14.30
CA ASP A 199 35.29 11.54 -13.29
C ASP A 199 35.50 12.03 -11.84
N SER A 200 35.84 13.30 -11.65
CA SER A 200 35.97 13.91 -10.33
C SER A 200 34.64 14.14 -9.63
N ILE A 201 33.49 14.19 -10.33
CA ILE A 201 32.18 14.32 -9.67
C ILE A 201 31.75 12.99 -9.02
N SER A 202 31.28 13.04 -7.77
CA SER A 202 30.77 11.84 -7.11
C SER A 202 29.36 11.49 -7.63
N LEU A 203 29.24 10.33 -8.30
CA LEU A 203 27.94 9.79 -8.71
C LEU A 203 27.04 9.44 -7.52
N ASP A 204 27.63 8.99 -6.41
CA ASP A 204 26.90 8.66 -5.19
C ASP A 204 26.28 9.93 -4.57
N TYR A 205 27.03 11.04 -4.54
CA TYR A 205 26.48 12.34 -4.15
C TYR A 205 25.37 12.79 -5.11
N ALA A 206 25.62 12.73 -6.41
CA ALA A 206 24.68 13.19 -7.42
C ALA A 206 23.35 12.42 -7.41
N VAL A 207 23.37 11.09 -7.21
CA VAL A 207 22.13 10.32 -7.07
C VAL A 207 21.36 10.74 -5.82
N PHE A 208 22.03 10.93 -4.68
CA PHE A 208 21.37 11.41 -3.47
C PHE A 208 20.78 12.82 -3.62
N ALA A 209 21.51 13.71 -4.30
CA ALA A 209 21.03 15.06 -4.59
C ALA A 209 19.77 15.03 -5.46
N LEU A 210 19.73 14.20 -6.50
CA LEU A 210 18.57 14.02 -7.37
C LEU A 210 17.40 13.31 -6.67
N MET A 211 17.67 12.43 -5.71
CA MET A 211 16.65 11.78 -4.87
C MET A 211 16.04 12.72 -3.82
N SER A 212 16.75 13.79 -3.44
CA SER A 212 16.31 14.74 -2.41
C SER A 212 15.02 15.48 -2.82
N PRO A 213 14.27 16.04 -1.84
CA PRO A 213 13.12 16.89 -2.15
C PRO A 213 13.45 18.05 -3.11
N CYS A 214 14.66 18.59 -3.04
CA CYS A 214 15.16 19.59 -3.98
C CYS A 214 15.32 19.03 -5.40
N GLY A 215 16.05 17.91 -5.55
CA GLY A 215 16.28 17.30 -6.87
C GLY A 215 14.98 16.90 -7.56
N GLN A 216 13.99 16.47 -6.78
CA GLN A 216 12.66 16.13 -7.27
C GLN A 216 11.75 17.35 -7.51
N ARG A 217 12.14 18.57 -7.12
CA ARG A 217 11.29 19.78 -7.27
C ARG A 217 10.90 20.02 -8.73
N GLY A 218 11.88 20.07 -9.64
CA GLY A 218 11.65 20.29 -11.07
C GLY A 218 10.84 19.16 -11.72
N VAL A 219 11.11 17.91 -11.33
CA VAL A 219 10.35 16.73 -11.77
C VAL A 219 8.88 16.83 -11.32
N ASN A 220 8.65 17.17 -10.05
CA ASN A 220 7.32 17.22 -9.45
C ASN A 220 6.47 18.37 -10.01
N ALA A 221 7.08 19.49 -10.40
CA ALA A 221 6.39 20.56 -11.11
C ALA A 221 5.76 20.03 -12.41
N ILE A 222 6.53 19.28 -13.20
CA ILE A 222 6.07 18.72 -14.48
C ILE A 222 5.02 17.64 -14.29
N LYS A 223 5.17 16.77 -13.28
CA LYS A 223 4.16 15.76 -12.91
C LYS A 223 2.79 16.39 -12.66
N LYS A 224 2.74 17.60 -12.09
CA LYS A 224 1.48 18.31 -11.78
C LYS A 224 0.88 19.05 -12.96
N SER A 225 1.70 19.49 -13.92
CA SER A 225 1.25 20.36 -15.01
C SER A 225 0.54 19.63 -16.17
N THR A 226 0.68 18.31 -16.30
CA THR A 226 0.18 17.57 -17.47
C THR A 226 -0.35 16.19 -17.10
N ALA A 227 -1.43 15.74 -17.75
CA ALA A 227 -2.04 14.42 -17.52
C ALA A 227 -1.15 13.24 -17.92
N GLN A 228 -0.27 13.41 -18.93
CA GLN A 228 0.78 12.46 -19.28
C GLN A 228 2.14 13.15 -19.22
N PRO A 229 2.76 13.22 -18.03
CA PRO A 229 4.00 13.94 -17.85
C PRO A 229 5.15 13.23 -18.57
N SER A 230 6.02 14.03 -19.18
CA SER A 230 7.29 13.57 -19.76
C SER A 230 8.39 14.59 -19.49
N LEU A 231 9.56 14.12 -19.08
CA LEU A 231 10.74 14.96 -18.92
C LEU A 231 11.48 15.01 -20.26
N SER A 232 11.58 16.19 -20.86
CA SER A 232 12.45 16.37 -22.03
C SER A 232 13.93 16.28 -21.60
N MET A 233 14.84 15.97 -22.51
CA MET A 233 16.29 15.99 -22.18
C MET A 233 16.75 17.40 -21.80
N GLU A 234 16.15 18.43 -22.39
CA GLU A 234 16.43 19.82 -22.02
C GLU A 234 15.96 20.13 -20.60
N THR A 235 14.79 19.64 -20.22
CA THR A 235 14.29 19.75 -18.85
C THR A 235 15.26 19.10 -17.86
N ILE A 236 15.72 17.87 -18.14
CA ILE A 236 16.67 17.17 -17.25
C ILE A 236 17.97 17.97 -17.14
N ARG A 237 18.49 18.50 -18.26
CA ARG A 237 19.69 19.36 -18.26
C ARG A 237 19.52 20.63 -17.43
N LYS A 238 18.31 21.19 -17.35
CA LYS A 238 18.00 22.42 -16.60
C LYS A 238 17.76 22.20 -15.09
N LEU A 239 17.71 20.95 -14.61
CA LEU A 239 17.56 20.68 -13.18
C LEU A 239 18.75 21.29 -12.41
N LEU A 240 18.45 21.92 -11.27
CA LEU A 240 19.45 22.48 -10.35
C LEU A 240 20.00 21.39 -9.43
N ILE A 241 21.31 21.43 -9.21
CA ILE A 241 22.03 20.60 -8.25
C ILE A 241 23.01 21.47 -7.47
N PRO A 242 23.04 21.39 -6.12
CA PRO A 242 24.10 22.02 -5.35
C PRO A 242 25.35 21.16 -5.45
N ILE A 243 26.51 21.78 -5.64
CA ILE A 243 27.80 21.11 -5.79
C ILE A 243 28.69 21.53 -4.61
N PRO A 244 29.00 20.61 -3.68
CA PRO A 244 29.99 20.81 -2.62
C PRO A 244 31.42 20.63 -3.15
N PRO A 245 32.43 21.03 -2.36
CA PRO A 245 33.79 20.51 -2.46
C PRO A 245 33.83 18.98 -2.59
N LEU A 246 34.78 18.46 -3.38
CA LEU A 246 34.83 17.02 -3.70
C LEU A 246 34.98 16.13 -2.46
N LYS A 247 35.79 16.54 -1.48
CA LYS A 247 35.93 15.79 -0.22
C LYS A 247 34.60 15.75 0.54
N GLU A 248 33.90 16.86 0.61
CA GLU A 248 32.58 16.94 1.24
C GLU A 248 31.54 16.08 0.53
N GLN A 249 31.53 16.02 -0.81
CA GLN A 249 30.67 15.09 -1.57
C GLN A 249 30.85 13.64 -1.11
N LYS A 250 32.10 13.21 -0.90
CA LYS A 250 32.44 11.85 -0.43
C LYS A 250 31.99 11.64 1.01
N CYS A 251 32.22 12.61 1.90
CA CYS A 251 31.79 12.54 3.30
C CYS A 251 30.26 12.47 3.43
N ILE A 252 29.53 13.29 2.67
CA ILE A 252 28.06 13.26 2.60
C ILE A 252 27.59 11.89 2.12
N SER A 253 28.16 11.39 1.03
CA SER A 253 27.78 10.11 0.44
C SER A 253 27.98 8.96 1.42
N LEU A 254 29.11 8.95 2.14
CA LEU A 254 29.40 7.96 3.17
C LEU A 254 28.35 8.01 4.29
N LYS A 255 28.07 9.20 4.85
CA LYS A 255 27.08 9.36 5.92
C LYS A 255 25.67 8.95 5.50
N LEU A 256 25.29 9.24 4.26
CA LEU A 256 24.00 8.80 3.70
C LEU A 256 23.95 7.29 3.51
N SER A 257 25.04 6.67 3.05
CA SER A 257 25.11 5.21 2.91
C SER A 257 25.00 4.47 4.25
N GLU A 258 25.46 5.08 5.35
CA GLU A 258 25.29 4.56 6.72
C GLU A 258 23.85 4.78 7.24
N ALA A 259 23.27 5.96 7.02
CA ALA A 259 22.00 6.36 7.62
C ALA A 259 20.77 5.78 6.91
N LEU A 260 20.75 5.76 5.58
CA LEU A 260 19.56 5.38 4.81
C LEU A 260 19.09 3.93 5.06
N PRO A 261 19.97 2.92 5.21
CA PRO A 261 19.55 1.56 5.56
C PRO A 261 18.85 1.47 6.92
N LEU A 262 19.28 2.29 7.90
CA LEU A 262 18.62 2.36 9.21
C LEU A 262 17.21 2.96 9.10
N VAL A 263 17.04 3.96 8.24
CA VAL A 263 15.73 4.56 7.96
C VAL A 263 14.80 3.58 7.27
N GLU A 264 15.31 2.78 6.33
CA GLU A 264 14.54 1.74 5.66
C GLU A 264 14.07 0.67 6.67
N LYS A 265 14.97 0.21 7.55
CA LYS A 265 14.63 -0.70 8.65
C LYS A 265 13.54 -0.11 9.55
N TYR A 266 13.69 1.14 9.96
CA TYR A 266 12.68 1.85 10.77
C TYR A 266 11.32 1.92 10.04
N SER A 267 11.33 2.23 8.75
CA SER A 267 10.11 2.32 7.93
C SER A 267 9.35 0.99 7.93
N LYS A 268 10.06 -0.12 7.70
CA LYS A 268 9.47 -1.46 7.68
C LYS A 268 8.86 -1.86 9.02
N VAL A 269 9.59 -1.66 10.12
CA VAL A 269 9.10 -1.98 11.47
C VAL A 269 7.87 -1.15 11.84
N GLN A 270 7.84 0.12 11.44
CA GLN A 270 6.69 0.99 11.66
C GLN A 270 5.45 0.54 10.86
N GLU A 271 5.62 0.08 9.62
CA GLU A 271 4.53 -0.45 8.80
C GLU A 271 3.96 -1.74 9.40
N GLU A 272 4.82 -2.67 9.82
CA GLU A 272 4.41 -3.91 10.50
C GLU A 272 3.66 -3.62 11.81
N GLN A 273 4.15 -2.66 12.62
CA GLN A 273 3.48 -2.24 13.85
C GLN A 273 2.09 -1.66 13.57
N ASN A 274 1.97 -0.80 12.54
CA ASN A 274 0.69 -0.20 12.18
C ASN A 274 -0.31 -1.26 11.73
N GLN A 275 0.14 -2.23 10.92
CA GLN A 275 -0.71 -3.33 10.46
C GLN A 275 -1.21 -4.16 11.65
N LEU A 276 -0.29 -4.51 12.56
CA LEU A 276 -0.64 -5.26 13.75
C LEU A 276 -1.66 -4.51 14.62
N ASN A 277 -1.48 -3.21 14.83
CA ASN A 277 -2.41 -2.40 15.62
C ASN A 277 -3.83 -2.35 15.02
N VAL A 278 -3.95 -2.39 13.69
CA VAL A 278 -5.26 -2.44 13.01
C VAL A 278 -5.90 -3.82 13.16
N GLU A 279 -5.13 -4.89 13.04
CA GLU A 279 -5.67 -6.26 13.00
C GLU A 279 -5.86 -6.89 14.38
N ILE A 280 -5.06 -6.51 15.37
CA ILE A 280 -4.97 -7.21 16.65
C ILE A 280 -6.31 -7.31 17.39
N GLN A 281 -7.13 -6.26 17.37
CA GLN A 281 -8.44 -6.28 18.03
C GLN A 281 -9.38 -7.29 17.39
N TYR A 282 -9.39 -7.35 16.05
CA TYR A 282 -10.21 -8.30 15.31
C TYR A 282 -9.74 -9.73 15.53
N LEU A 283 -8.43 -9.97 15.42
CA LEU A 283 -7.82 -11.29 15.61
C LEU A 283 -8.02 -11.80 17.04
N LEU A 284 -7.83 -10.93 18.04
CA LEU A 284 -8.04 -11.26 19.44
C LEU A 284 -9.50 -11.57 19.72
N LYS A 285 -10.44 -10.74 19.24
CA LYS A 285 -11.88 -11.01 19.39
C LYS A 285 -12.26 -12.35 18.75
N LYS A 286 -11.79 -12.62 17.54
CA LYS A 286 -12.02 -13.89 16.84
C LYS A 286 -11.49 -15.08 17.65
N SER A 287 -10.27 -14.98 18.17
CA SER A 287 -9.65 -16.04 18.96
C SER A 287 -10.40 -16.27 20.28
N ILE A 288 -10.73 -15.20 21.01
CA ILE A 288 -11.45 -15.31 22.29
C ILE A 288 -12.82 -15.96 22.08
N LEU A 289 -13.57 -15.55 21.05
CA LEU A 289 -14.86 -16.15 20.73
C LEU A 289 -14.72 -17.64 20.39
N GLN A 290 -13.69 -18.01 19.64
CA GLN A 290 -13.43 -19.42 19.30
C GLN A 290 -13.11 -20.26 20.53
N GLU A 291 -12.24 -19.78 21.42
CA GLU A 291 -11.90 -20.47 22.67
C GLU A 291 -13.11 -20.54 23.61
N ALA A 292 -13.99 -19.53 23.61
CA ALA A 292 -15.22 -19.52 24.40
C ALA A 292 -16.20 -20.62 23.96
N ILE A 293 -16.48 -20.73 22.65
CA ILE A 293 -17.41 -21.75 22.13
C ILE A 293 -16.84 -23.17 22.13
N GLN A 294 -15.53 -23.31 22.34
CA GLN A 294 -14.85 -24.60 22.55
C GLN A 294 -14.78 -25.00 24.03
N GLY A 295 -15.29 -24.18 24.95
CA GLY A 295 -15.22 -24.44 26.39
C GLY A 295 -13.80 -24.36 26.97
N LYS A 296 -12.87 -23.68 26.29
CA LYS A 296 -11.47 -23.52 26.70
C LYS A 296 -11.18 -22.22 27.43
N LEU A 297 -12.11 -21.24 27.34
CA LEU A 297 -11.93 -19.93 27.94
C LEU A 297 -12.05 -19.95 29.48
N VAL A 298 -12.85 -20.86 30.02
CA VAL A 298 -13.08 -21.01 31.47
C VAL A 298 -13.02 -22.48 31.88
N PRO A 299 -12.69 -22.78 33.15
CA PRO A 299 -12.74 -24.15 33.66
C PRO A 299 -14.15 -24.75 33.56
N GLN A 300 -14.23 -26.07 33.34
CA GLN A 300 -15.48 -26.81 33.40
C GLN A 300 -15.79 -27.18 34.85
N ILE A 301 -16.98 -26.84 35.34
CA ILE A 301 -17.39 -27.02 36.74
C ILE A 301 -18.41 -28.14 36.80
N ALA A 302 -18.10 -29.23 37.50
CA ALA A 302 -18.96 -30.42 37.54
C ALA A 302 -20.31 -30.15 38.23
N GLU A 303 -20.34 -29.23 39.20
CA GLU A 303 -21.54 -28.84 39.95
C GLU A 303 -22.58 -28.08 39.09
N GLU A 304 -22.20 -27.58 37.91
CA GLU A 304 -23.11 -26.90 36.98
C GLU A 304 -23.95 -27.89 36.14
N GLY A 305 -23.69 -29.19 36.25
CA GLY A 305 -24.41 -30.24 35.54
C GLY A 305 -23.96 -30.41 34.09
N THR A 306 -24.78 -31.10 33.29
CA THR A 306 -24.49 -31.38 31.87
C THR A 306 -25.51 -30.74 30.93
N ALA A 307 -25.10 -30.46 29.70
CA ALA A 307 -26.02 -30.02 28.65
C ALA A 307 -27.14 -31.05 28.41
N GLN A 308 -26.88 -32.34 28.59
CA GLN A 308 -27.89 -33.40 28.46
C GLN A 308 -29.01 -33.25 29.51
N GLU A 309 -28.69 -32.91 30.76
CA GLU A 309 -29.68 -32.64 31.80
C GLU A 309 -30.55 -31.44 31.45
N LEU A 310 -29.93 -30.36 30.96
CA LEU A 310 -30.65 -29.16 30.51
C LEU A 310 -31.57 -29.46 29.32
N LEU A 311 -31.14 -30.26 28.35
CA LEU A 311 -31.95 -30.64 27.20
C LEU A 311 -33.19 -31.45 27.60
N GLU A 312 -33.08 -32.33 28.60
CA GLU A 312 -34.25 -33.06 29.12
C GLU A 312 -35.24 -32.11 29.84
N GLN A 313 -34.74 -31.08 30.53
CA GLN A 313 -35.58 -30.03 31.11
C GLN A 313 -36.32 -29.25 30.01
N ILE A 314 -35.62 -28.84 28.95
CA ILE A 314 -36.20 -28.13 27.79
C ILE A 314 -37.28 -29.00 27.13
N LYS A 315 -37.02 -30.30 26.94
CA LYS A 315 -37.99 -31.23 26.37
C LYS A 315 -39.26 -31.35 27.22
N THR A 316 -39.09 -31.47 28.54
CA THR A 316 -40.22 -31.51 29.48
C THR A 316 -41.05 -30.23 29.42
N GLU A 317 -40.39 -29.08 29.33
CA GLU A 317 -41.07 -27.79 29.18
C GLU A 317 -41.81 -27.67 27.85
N LYS A 318 -41.21 -28.12 26.73
CA LYS A 318 -41.88 -28.19 25.43
C LYS A 318 -43.14 -29.05 25.47
N GLU A 319 -43.08 -30.22 26.10
CA GLU A 319 -44.26 -31.09 26.25
C GLU A 319 -45.40 -30.40 27.00
N LYS A 320 -45.06 -29.64 28.04
CA LYS A 320 -46.04 -28.82 28.78
C LYS A 320 -46.64 -27.73 27.89
N LEU A 321 -45.82 -26.99 27.16
CA LEU A 321 -46.30 -25.94 26.24
C LEU A 321 -47.16 -26.49 25.10
N VAL A 322 -46.91 -27.71 24.63
CA VAL A 322 -47.78 -28.41 23.66
C VAL A 322 -49.11 -28.80 24.30
N LYS A 323 -49.11 -29.29 25.55
CA LYS A 323 -50.36 -29.59 26.30
C LYS A 323 -51.20 -28.33 26.54
N ASP A 324 -50.54 -27.20 26.83
CA ASP A 324 -51.17 -25.89 27.04
C ASP A 324 -51.62 -25.22 25.72
N GLY A 325 -51.35 -25.85 24.56
CA GLY A 325 -51.74 -25.34 23.24
C GLY A 325 -50.90 -24.17 22.70
N LYS A 326 -49.80 -23.82 23.38
CA LYS A 326 -48.89 -22.73 23.00
C LYS A 326 -47.89 -23.14 21.92
N LEU A 327 -47.54 -24.42 21.85
CA LEU A 327 -46.68 -24.98 20.81
C LEU A 327 -47.41 -26.06 20.00
N LYS A 328 -47.01 -26.22 18.74
CA LYS A 328 -47.51 -27.30 17.87
C LYS A 328 -46.85 -28.63 18.26
N LYS A 329 -47.58 -29.75 18.06
CA LYS A 329 -47.04 -31.11 18.29
C LYS A 329 -45.75 -31.42 17.52
N SER A 330 -45.52 -30.76 16.39
CA SER A 330 -44.28 -30.86 15.62
C SER A 330 -43.04 -30.35 16.36
N ALA A 331 -43.19 -29.62 17.47
CA ALA A 331 -42.07 -29.17 18.29
C ALA A 331 -41.46 -30.27 19.17
N LEU A 332 -42.03 -31.49 19.18
CA LEU A 332 -41.54 -32.64 19.94
C LEU A 332 -40.72 -33.63 19.08
N THR A 333 -40.44 -33.30 17.82
CA THR A 333 -39.67 -34.16 16.90
C THR A 333 -38.20 -33.77 16.88
N ASP A 334 -37.63 -33.48 18.05
CA ASP A 334 -36.23 -33.08 18.19
C ASP A 334 -35.32 -34.26 17.82
N SER A 335 -34.21 -33.97 17.14
CA SER A 335 -33.17 -34.97 16.91
C SER A 335 -32.21 -35.02 18.11
N VAL A 336 -31.52 -36.14 18.27
CA VAL A 336 -30.48 -36.29 19.29
C VAL A 336 -29.15 -36.49 18.60
N ILE A 337 -28.19 -35.62 18.89
CA ILE A 337 -26.81 -35.76 18.43
C ILE A 337 -25.99 -36.39 19.54
N PHE A 338 -25.23 -37.44 19.22
CA PHE A 338 -24.36 -38.13 20.16
C PHE A 338 -23.06 -38.57 19.48
N LYS A 339 -22.05 -38.85 20.31
CA LYS A 339 -20.75 -39.36 19.87
C LYS A 339 -20.70 -40.86 20.10
N GLY A 340 -20.38 -41.63 19.06
CA GLY A 340 -20.22 -43.08 19.14
C GLY A 340 -18.83 -43.49 19.65
N ASP A 341 -18.68 -44.77 19.95
CA ASP A 341 -17.41 -45.36 20.43
C ASP A 341 -16.27 -45.26 19.39
N ASP A 342 -16.62 -45.08 18.11
CA ASP A 342 -15.67 -44.86 17.02
C ASP A 342 -15.25 -43.38 16.86
N ASN A 343 -15.58 -42.53 17.84
CA ASN A 343 -15.38 -41.07 17.85
C ASN A 343 -16.10 -40.31 16.72
N LYS A 344 -17.07 -40.94 16.04
CA LYS A 344 -17.91 -40.25 15.05
C LYS A 344 -19.16 -39.70 15.70
N TYR A 345 -19.69 -38.64 15.09
CA TYR A 345 -20.93 -38.02 15.53
C TYR A 345 -22.10 -38.50 14.68
N PHE A 346 -23.20 -38.83 15.36
CA PHE A 346 -24.43 -39.32 14.74
C PHE A 346 -25.61 -38.49 15.20
N GLU A 347 -26.54 -38.24 14.29
CA GLU A 347 -27.82 -37.60 14.57
C GLU A 347 -28.95 -38.62 14.40
N LYS A 348 -29.74 -38.81 15.45
CA LYS A 348 -30.90 -39.69 15.46
C LYS A 348 -32.19 -38.90 15.41
N ASN A 349 -33.02 -39.16 14.40
CA ASN A 349 -34.35 -38.60 14.25
C ASN A 349 -35.36 -39.74 14.06
N GLY A 350 -36.11 -40.06 15.12
CA GLY A 350 -36.99 -41.22 15.15
C GLY A 350 -36.23 -42.55 14.97
N ASN A 351 -36.50 -43.24 13.87
CA ASN A 351 -35.85 -44.52 13.51
C ASN A 351 -34.66 -44.36 12.57
N THR A 352 -34.33 -43.14 12.15
CA THR A 352 -33.23 -42.87 11.23
C THR A 352 -32.04 -42.34 12.01
N GLU A 353 -30.86 -42.90 11.73
CA GLU A 353 -29.59 -42.49 12.29
C GLU A 353 -28.64 -42.15 11.14
N MET A 354 -28.03 -40.97 11.20
CA MET A 354 -27.15 -40.46 10.14
C MET A 354 -25.83 -40.04 10.74
N ASN A 355 -24.73 -40.36 10.06
CA ASN A 355 -23.42 -39.84 10.43
C ASN A 355 -23.31 -38.37 10.03
N ILE A 356 -22.98 -37.51 10.98
CA ILE A 356 -22.83 -36.05 10.79
C ILE A 356 -21.44 -35.56 11.18
N THR A 357 -20.45 -36.45 11.24
CA THR A 357 -19.08 -36.12 11.70
C THR A 357 -18.48 -34.95 10.92
N ASP A 358 -18.74 -34.88 9.60
CA ASP A 358 -18.25 -33.82 8.73
C ASP A 358 -18.90 -32.45 9.00
N GLU A 359 -20.01 -32.40 9.74
CA GLU A 359 -20.65 -31.15 10.17
C GLU A 359 -20.08 -30.60 11.47
N ILE A 360 -19.30 -31.39 12.23
CA ILE A 360 -18.77 -31.01 13.53
C ILE A 360 -17.46 -30.23 13.35
N PRO A 361 -17.43 -28.93 13.68
CA PRO A 361 -16.29 -28.07 13.34
C PRO A 361 -15.10 -28.24 14.29
N PHE A 362 -15.34 -28.70 15.52
CA PHE A 362 -14.35 -28.87 16.57
C PHE A 362 -14.90 -29.72 17.73
N GLU A 363 -14.00 -30.20 18.58
CA GLU A 363 -14.36 -30.89 19.83
C GLU A 363 -14.83 -29.89 20.89
N ILE A 364 -15.77 -30.33 21.73
CA ILE A 364 -16.35 -29.61 22.86
C ILE A 364 -16.12 -30.42 24.15
N PRO A 365 -16.23 -29.82 25.35
CA PRO A 365 -16.12 -30.56 26.60
C PRO A 365 -17.16 -31.68 26.72
N ASP A 366 -16.83 -32.74 27.47
CA ASP A 366 -17.72 -33.91 27.64
C ASP A 366 -19.07 -33.57 28.30
N SER A 367 -19.12 -32.48 29.08
CA SER A 367 -20.36 -31.97 29.68
C SER A 367 -21.25 -31.20 28.70
N TRP A 368 -20.75 -30.85 27.51
CA TRP A 368 -21.48 -30.11 26.48
C TRP A 368 -22.09 -31.07 25.46
N SER A 369 -23.03 -30.57 24.65
CA SER A 369 -23.67 -31.36 23.61
C SER A 369 -23.93 -30.52 22.37
N TRP A 370 -23.67 -31.09 21.19
CA TRP A 370 -24.12 -30.49 19.93
C TRP A 370 -25.64 -30.66 19.80
N VAL A 371 -26.32 -29.63 19.34
CA VAL A 371 -27.77 -29.64 19.10
C VAL A 371 -28.09 -28.85 17.84
N ARG A 372 -29.21 -29.16 17.18
CA ARG A 372 -29.70 -28.29 16.13
C ARG A 372 -30.36 -27.06 16.77
N LEU A 373 -30.10 -25.88 16.21
CA LEU A 373 -30.67 -24.63 16.74
C LEU A 373 -32.21 -24.67 16.80
N ASN A 374 -32.85 -25.35 15.85
CA ASN A 374 -34.29 -25.55 15.83
C ASN A 374 -34.82 -26.33 17.05
N ASP A 375 -33.99 -27.18 17.66
CA ASP A 375 -34.41 -28.02 18.79
C ASP A 375 -34.35 -27.24 20.12
N ILE A 376 -33.70 -26.07 20.16
CA ILE A 376 -33.62 -25.22 21.35
C ILE A 376 -34.32 -23.86 21.17
N CYS A 377 -34.92 -23.62 20.01
CA CYS A 377 -35.70 -22.41 19.72
C CYS A 377 -37.18 -22.75 19.54
N SER A 378 -38.08 -21.92 20.08
CA SER A 378 -39.52 -22.10 19.94
C SER A 378 -40.04 -21.73 18.55
N TYR A 379 -39.32 -20.87 17.82
CA TYR A 379 -39.73 -20.34 16.52
C TYR A 379 -38.53 -19.92 15.66
N ILE A 380 -38.38 -20.53 14.48
CA ILE A 380 -37.39 -20.13 13.47
C ILE A 380 -38.09 -20.02 12.11
N GLN A 381 -38.45 -18.81 11.70
CA GLN A 381 -39.01 -18.54 10.37
C GLN A 381 -38.61 -17.16 9.85
N ARG A 382 -38.79 -16.97 8.53
CA ARG A 382 -38.68 -15.64 7.92
C ARG A 382 -39.83 -14.74 8.38
N GLY A 383 -39.51 -13.45 8.48
CA GLY A 383 -40.50 -12.39 8.70
C GLY A 383 -41.57 -12.37 7.61
N LYS A 384 -42.75 -11.85 7.97
CA LYS A 384 -43.88 -11.66 7.06
C LYS A 384 -43.80 -10.26 6.45
N SER A 385 -44.00 -10.14 5.14
CA SER A 385 -44.06 -8.84 4.46
C SER A 385 -45.22 -7.99 5.03
N PRO A 386 -44.95 -6.83 5.64
CA PRO A 386 -45.98 -5.99 6.24
C PRO A 386 -46.65 -5.09 5.20
N LYS A 387 -47.84 -4.60 5.53
CA LYS A 387 -48.42 -3.42 4.90
C LYS A 387 -47.93 -2.20 5.67
N TYR A 388 -47.13 -1.34 5.05
CA TYR A 388 -46.52 -0.20 5.75
C TYR A 388 -47.49 0.97 5.91
N SER A 389 -47.30 1.74 6.97
CA SER A 389 -48.02 2.98 7.27
C SER A 389 -47.06 4.05 7.80
N LEU A 390 -47.49 5.31 7.74
CA LEU A 390 -46.80 6.45 8.36
C LEU A 390 -47.10 6.56 9.86
N ILE A 391 -48.08 5.81 10.37
CA ILE A 391 -48.43 5.77 11.79
C ILE A 391 -47.32 5.04 12.55
N LYS A 392 -46.55 5.78 13.36
CA LYS A 392 -45.42 5.26 14.12
C LYS A 392 -45.85 4.57 15.42
N LYS A 393 -46.55 3.44 15.29
CA LYS A 393 -47.08 2.70 16.46
C LYS A 393 -46.41 1.35 16.69
N TYR A 394 -46.21 0.58 15.62
CA TYR A 394 -45.65 -0.77 15.69
C TYR A 394 -44.51 -0.90 14.67
N PRO A 395 -43.23 -0.77 15.10
CA PRO A 395 -42.10 -0.92 14.20
C PRO A 395 -41.93 -2.36 13.68
N VAL A 396 -41.42 -2.45 12.46
CA VAL A 396 -41.02 -3.68 11.78
C VAL A 396 -39.50 -3.80 11.86
N VAL A 397 -39.02 -4.88 12.47
CA VAL A 397 -37.59 -5.15 12.62
C VAL A 397 -37.07 -5.87 11.37
N ALA A 398 -36.81 -5.06 10.34
CA ALA A 398 -36.22 -5.52 9.09
C ALA A 398 -34.68 -5.62 9.17
N GLN A 399 -34.05 -6.13 8.10
CA GLN A 399 -32.59 -6.31 8.00
C GLN A 399 -31.73 -5.08 8.37
N LYS A 400 -32.29 -3.87 8.21
CA LYS A 400 -31.61 -2.60 8.52
C LYS A 400 -31.58 -2.29 10.02
N CYS A 401 -32.37 -2.99 10.82
CA CYS A 401 -32.40 -2.84 12.27
C CYS A 401 -31.33 -3.73 12.93
N ASN A 402 -30.87 -4.79 12.24
CA ASN A 402 -29.80 -5.68 12.68
C ASN A 402 -28.43 -5.18 12.17
N GLN A 403 -27.63 -4.60 13.07
CA GLN A 403 -26.29 -4.11 12.78
C GLN A 403 -25.21 -4.99 13.43
N TRP A 404 -23.97 -4.91 12.95
CA TRP A 404 -22.82 -5.59 13.59
C TRP A 404 -22.55 -5.10 15.02
N SER A 405 -22.99 -3.87 15.32
CA SER A 405 -22.94 -3.28 16.66
C SER A 405 -24.13 -3.64 17.54
N GLY A 406 -25.12 -4.38 17.04
CA GLY A 406 -26.34 -4.77 17.75
C GLY A 406 -27.63 -4.27 17.09
N PHE A 407 -28.72 -4.35 17.85
CA PHE A 407 -30.05 -3.91 17.42
C PHE A 407 -30.16 -2.38 17.45
N SER A 408 -30.75 -1.80 16.40
CA SER A 408 -31.11 -0.37 16.33
C SER A 408 -32.47 -0.22 15.66
N ILE A 409 -33.37 0.55 16.29
CA ILE A 409 -34.72 0.80 15.78
C ILE A 409 -34.77 1.95 14.75
N ASP A 410 -33.69 2.71 14.59
CA ASP A 410 -33.70 4.00 13.86
C ASP A 410 -34.17 3.89 12.41
N LYS A 411 -33.94 2.74 11.79
CA LYS A 411 -34.28 2.45 10.40
C LYS A 411 -35.55 1.61 10.25
N ALA A 412 -36.28 1.38 11.33
CA ALA A 412 -37.54 0.67 11.31
C ALA A 412 -38.59 1.44 10.52
N GLN A 413 -39.37 0.70 9.74
CA GLN A 413 -40.64 1.18 9.18
C GLN A 413 -41.77 0.66 10.07
N PHE A 414 -42.99 1.14 9.85
CA PHE A 414 -44.11 0.83 10.74
C PHE A 414 -45.20 0.09 9.98
N ILE A 415 -45.79 -0.91 10.62
CA ILE A 415 -46.94 -1.63 10.07
C ILE A 415 -48.22 -0.79 10.21
N ASP A 416 -49.12 -0.93 9.25
CA ASP A 416 -50.50 -0.42 9.32
C ASP A 416 -51.23 -1.04 10.53
N PRO A 417 -51.63 -0.25 11.55
CA PRO A 417 -52.23 -0.77 12.79
C PRO A 417 -53.42 -1.72 12.57
N ASP A 418 -54.20 -1.51 11.50
CA ASP A 418 -55.36 -2.35 11.17
C ASP A 418 -54.98 -3.77 10.73
N THR A 419 -53.70 -3.99 10.39
CA THR A 419 -53.18 -5.27 9.90
C THR A 419 -52.44 -6.08 10.97
N LEU A 420 -52.25 -5.53 12.18
CA LEU A 420 -51.51 -6.20 13.26
C LEU A 420 -52.18 -7.53 13.67
N SER A 421 -53.51 -7.58 13.69
CA SER A 421 -54.29 -8.80 14.02
C SER A 421 -54.02 -9.98 13.10
N SER A 422 -53.40 -9.75 11.93
CA SER A 422 -52.99 -10.80 11.00
C SER A 422 -51.64 -11.45 11.35
N TYR A 423 -50.95 -10.97 12.39
CA TYR A 423 -49.71 -11.52 12.92
C TYR A 423 -50.04 -12.40 14.12
N GLY A 424 -49.49 -13.62 14.14
CA GLY A 424 -49.54 -14.47 15.33
C GLY A 424 -48.65 -13.92 16.44
N GLU A 425 -48.94 -14.28 17.69
CA GLU A 425 -48.18 -13.85 18.87
C GLU A 425 -46.68 -14.20 18.75
N GLU A 426 -46.34 -15.29 18.06
CA GLU A 426 -44.96 -15.72 17.82
C GLU A 426 -44.14 -14.77 16.93
N ARG A 427 -44.79 -13.80 16.29
CA ARG A 427 -44.14 -12.76 15.47
C ARG A 427 -44.01 -11.43 16.18
N ILE A 428 -44.48 -11.33 17.42
CA ILE A 428 -44.29 -10.14 18.25
C ILE A 428 -43.00 -10.36 19.05
N LEU A 429 -42.02 -9.48 18.83
CA LEU A 429 -40.68 -9.61 19.42
C LEU A 429 -40.70 -9.39 20.94
N GLN A 430 -39.98 -10.26 21.64
CA GLN A 430 -39.80 -10.26 23.09
C GLN A 430 -38.33 -10.06 23.45
N ASP A 431 -38.08 -9.54 24.65
CA ASP A 431 -36.72 -9.33 25.14
C ASP A 431 -35.94 -10.64 25.16
N GLY A 432 -34.76 -10.62 24.53
CA GLY A 432 -33.92 -11.80 24.38
C GLY A 432 -34.08 -12.52 23.04
N ASP A 433 -35.06 -12.17 22.21
CA ASP A 433 -35.22 -12.78 20.89
C ASP A 433 -33.98 -12.57 20.00
N LEU A 434 -33.50 -13.66 19.41
CA LEU A 434 -32.39 -13.65 18.47
C LEU A 434 -32.87 -13.33 17.06
N MET A 435 -32.39 -12.24 16.50
CA MET A 435 -32.74 -11.78 15.16
C MET A 435 -31.58 -12.02 14.21
N TRP A 436 -31.85 -12.68 13.08
CA TRP A 436 -30.84 -13.07 12.10
C TRP A 436 -31.20 -12.60 10.69
N ASN A 437 -30.31 -11.83 10.07
CA ASN A 437 -30.45 -11.47 8.65
C ASN A 437 -30.17 -12.66 7.72
N SER A 438 -31.24 -13.26 7.18
CA SER A 438 -31.19 -14.39 6.25
C SER A 438 -31.01 -13.98 4.77
N THR A 439 -30.99 -12.68 4.47
CA THR A 439 -30.75 -12.11 3.13
C THR A 439 -30.05 -10.75 3.20
N GLY A 440 -29.59 -10.26 2.05
CA GLY A 440 -29.15 -8.88 1.84
C GLY A 440 -27.65 -8.72 1.57
N LEU A 441 -27.32 -7.89 0.58
CA LEU A 441 -25.94 -7.63 0.14
C LEU A 441 -25.18 -6.83 1.21
N GLY A 442 -24.20 -7.46 1.85
CA GLY A 442 -23.43 -6.88 2.95
C GLY A 442 -24.13 -6.91 4.32
N THR A 443 -25.32 -7.50 4.42
CA THR A 443 -26.10 -7.63 5.68
C THR A 443 -26.40 -9.07 6.09
N LEU A 444 -26.22 -10.03 5.18
CA LEU A 444 -26.36 -11.46 5.44
C LEU A 444 -25.48 -11.89 6.62
N GLY A 445 -26.03 -12.69 7.53
CA GLY A 445 -25.28 -13.23 8.68
C GLY A 445 -25.19 -12.31 9.90
N ARG A 446 -25.71 -11.08 9.82
CA ARG A 446 -25.80 -10.22 11.01
C ARG A 446 -26.80 -10.79 12.00
N MET A 447 -26.40 -10.78 13.26
CA MET A 447 -27.23 -11.19 14.39
C MET A 447 -27.31 -10.06 15.42
N ALA A 448 -28.47 -9.93 16.05
CA ALA A 448 -28.69 -9.04 17.18
C ALA A 448 -29.71 -9.65 18.13
N ILE A 449 -29.66 -9.24 19.39
CA ILE A 449 -30.67 -9.58 20.40
C ILE A 449 -31.66 -8.41 20.46
N TYR A 450 -32.96 -8.70 20.40
CA TYR A 450 -33.98 -7.69 20.58
C TYR A 450 -34.03 -7.23 22.03
N CYS A 451 -34.17 -5.92 22.22
CA CYS A 451 -34.32 -5.29 23.52
C CYS A 451 -35.35 -4.17 23.45
N SER A 452 -36.43 -4.33 24.21
CA SER A 452 -37.57 -3.41 24.32
C SER A 452 -37.14 -2.04 24.82
N THR A 453 -36.10 -1.95 25.65
CA THR A 453 -35.57 -0.65 26.11
C THR A 453 -35.03 0.22 24.98
N LEU A 454 -34.65 -0.39 23.84
CA LEU A 454 -34.24 0.31 22.62
C LEU A 454 -35.40 0.55 21.65
N ASN A 455 -36.61 0.09 22.00
CA ASN A 455 -37.84 0.29 21.25
C ASN A 455 -38.76 1.28 22.00
N PRO A 456 -38.89 2.54 21.56
CA PRO A 456 -39.75 3.51 22.23
C PRO A 456 -41.25 3.33 21.91
N TYR A 457 -41.62 2.28 21.18
CA TYR A 457 -42.98 2.00 20.74
C TYR A 457 -43.60 0.83 21.54
N GLU A 458 -44.90 0.60 21.38
CA GLU A 458 -45.64 -0.37 22.20
C GLU A 458 -45.13 -1.82 22.04
N LEU A 459 -44.95 -2.28 20.79
CA LEU A 459 -44.45 -3.62 20.45
C LEU A 459 -43.77 -3.60 19.08
N ALA A 460 -42.94 -4.59 18.78
CA ALA A 460 -42.27 -4.74 17.48
C ALA A 460 -42.59 -6.09 16.83
N VAL A 461 -42.52 -6.14 15.50
CA VAL A 461 -42.77 -7.35 14.68
C VAL A 461 -41.67 -7.65 13.68
#